data_AF-A0A182MQ07-F1
#
_entry.id   AF-A0A182MQ07-F1
#
_cell.length_a   1.000
_cell.length_b   1.000
_cell.length_c   1.000
_cell.angle_alpha   90.00
_cell.angle_beta   90.00
_cell.angle_gamma   90.00
#
_symmetry.space_group_name_H-M   'P 1'
#
loop_
_entity.id
_entity.type
_entity.pdbx_description
1 polymer ?
#
loop_
_entity_poly.entity_id
_entity_poly.type
_entity_poly.pdbx_seq_one_letter_code
_entity_poly.pdbx_strand_id
1 'polypeptide(L)'
;LVDALHARDMLENTIIVFSSDNGGPADGFNDNAASNWPLRGVKNTLWEGGVRGAGFIWSPLLRNVSRVSHQMVQVVWHELDSGAPTRRIEILHNIDDIWGSAALTVGNWKLVKGSHYNRTWDGWYGPAGIRDEKAYSLEAVANSSAGRVMVELDLLPSHERITQLRREGTVSCGAGAHMANECNPLEGACLFDVESDPCEYNNLADEQLHTLQDLLARLADYNSTAVPPTNLQDDLRGAPELWNYTWHNFGDELEPEVLPNENEEV
;
A
#
# COMPACT_ATOMS: atom_id res chain seq x y z
N LEU A 1 -8.91 -20.00 -3.56
CA LEU A 1 -8.25 -20.05 -2.23
C LEU A 1 -9.24 -20.45 -1.14
N VAL A 2 -10.19 -19.59 -0.77
CA VAL A 2 -11.18 -19.86 0.31
C VAL A 2 -11.86 -21.21 0.16
N ASP A 3 -12.42 -21.49 -1.02
CA ASP A 3 -13.06 -22.77 -1.38
C ASP A 3 -12.13 -23.98 -1.20
N ALA A 4 -10.88 -23.88 -1.66
CA ALA A 4 -9.89 -24.95 -1.50
C ALA A 4 -9.47 -25.17 -0.04
N LEU A 5 -9.41 -24.11 0.78
CA LEU A 5 -9.15 -24.22 2.22
C LEU A 5 -10.33 -24.86 2.95
N HIS A 6 -11.56 -24.52 2.55
CA HIS A 6 -12.78 -25.10 3.10
C HIS A 6 -12.89 -26.59 2.78
N ALA A 7 -12.69 -26.97 1.51
CA ALA A 7 -12.74 -28.36 1.05
C ALA A 7 -11.68 -29.29 1.67
N ARG A 8 -10.71 -28.74 2.40
CA ARG A 8 -9.65 -29.47 3.10
C ARG A 8 -9.71 -29.29 4.62
N ASP A 9 -10.81 -28.76 5.15
CA ASP A 9 -11.00 -28.50 6.58
C ASP A 9 -9.91 -27.62 7.21
N MET A 10 -9.29 -26.73 6.41
CA MET A 10 -8.23 -25.83 6.86
C MET A 10 -8.77 -24.43 7.20
N LEU A 11 -9.93 -24.06 6.66
CA LEU A 11 -10.43 -22.69 6.72
C LEU A 11 -10.74 -22.23 8.16
N GLU A 12 -11.24 -23.12 9.03
CA GLU A 12 -11.62 -22.82 10.42
C GLU A 12 -10.44 -22.36 11.29
N ASN A 13 -9.21 -22.72 10.91
CA ASN A 13 -7.99 -22.34 11.61
C ASN A 13 -7.02 -21.57 10.70
N THR A 14 -7.56 -20.73 9.82
CA THR A 14 -6.77 -19.91 8.90
C THR A 14 -6.97 -18.42 9.16
N ILE A 15 -5.89 -17.66 9.08
CA ILE A 15 -5.91 -16.20 8.94
C ILE A 15 -5.53 -15.87 7.50
N ILE A 16 -6.41 -15.16 6.79
CA ILE A 16 -6.15 -14.65 5.45
C ILE A 16 -5.84 -13.16 5.56
N VAL A 17 -4.66 -12.77 5.10
CA VAL A 17 -4.24 -11.36 4.99
C VAL A 17 -4.07 -11.04 3.52
N PHE A 18 -4.64 -9.91 3.12
CA PHE A 18 -4.40 -9.30 1.82
C PHE A 18 -3.83 -7.90 2.05
N SER A 19 -2.80 -7.55 1.28
CA SER A 19 -2.24 -6.21 1.23
C SER A 19 -1.64 -5.97 -0.15
N SER A 20 -1.49 -4.69 -0.51
CA SER A 20 -0.61 -4.25 -1.57
C SER A 20 0.76 -3.88 -0.99
N ASP A 21 1.81 -4.00 -1.81
CA ASP A 21 3.17 -3.52 -1.50
C ASP A 21 3.29 -2.00 -1.64
N ASN A 22 2.64 -1.43 -2.67
CA ASN A 22 2.56 0.01 -2.91
C ASN A 22 1.22 0.37 -3.58
N GLY A 23 1.01 1.67 -3.81
CA GLY A 23 -0.10 2.17 -4.63
C GLY A 23 0.13 1.95 -6.13
N GLY A 24 -0.94 2.02 -6.92
CA GLY A 24 -0.92 1.64 -8.32
C GLY A 24 -0.08 2.57 -9.22
N PRO A 25 0.47 2.05 -10.33
CA PRO A 25 1.06 2.85 -11.40
C PRO A 25 -0.04 3.52 -12.25
N ALA A 26 -0.68 4.56 -11.74
CA ALA A 26 -1.79 5.23 -12.42
C ALA A 26 -1.31 6.11 -13.60
N ASP A 27 -2.25 6.51 -14.46
CA ASP A 27 -2.03 7.45 -15.57
C ASP A 27 -0.92 7.04 -16.57
N GLY A 28 -0.76 5.74 -16.78
CA GLY A 28 0.23 5.21 -17.72
C GLY A 28 1.66 5.14 -17.19
N PHE A 29 1.89 5.38 -15.89
CA PHE A 29 3.21 5.16 -15.30
C PHE A 29 3.67 3.72 -15.55
N ASN A 30 4.89 3.53 -16.06
CA ASN A 30 5.45 2.25 -16.47
C ASN A 30 4.54 1.44 -17.43
N ASP A 31 3.87 2.11 -18.37
CA ASP A 31 3.00 1.50 -19.39
C ASP A 31 1.90 0.61 -18.77
N ASN A 32 1.33 1.05 -17.65
CA ASN A 32 0.39 0.27 -16.85
C ASN A 32 -0.94 1.01 -16.61
N ALA A 33 -1.95 0.27 -16.16
CA ALA A 33 -3.28 0.77 -15.85
C ALA A 33 -3.61 0.52 -14.37
N ALA A 34 -3.76 1.59 -13.60
CA ALA A 34 -4.23 1.54 -12.22
C ALA A 34 -4.98 2.82 -11.86
N SER A 35 -5.65 2.82 -10.71
CA SER A 35 -6.28 4.02 -10.16
C SER A 35 -6.05 4.07 -8.65
N ASN A 36 -5.41 5.16 -8.21
CA ASN A 36 -5.28 5.49 -6.79
C ASN A 36 -6.33 6.52 -6.34
N TRP A 37 -7.19 6.96 -7.26
CA TRP A 37 -8.16 8.00 -7.00
C TRP A 37 -8.99 7.68 -5.74
N PRO A 38 -9.24 8.64 -4.85
CA PRO A 38 -8.91 10.07 -4.98
C PRO A 38 -7.52 10.46 -4.46
N LEU A 39 -6.66 9.51 -4.06
CA LEU A 39 -5.36 9.80 -3.46
C LEU A 39 -4.40 10.42 -4.49
N ARG A 40 -3.48 11.26 -3.99
CA ARG A 40 -2.44 11.93 -4.78
C ARG A 40 -1.31 10.96 -5.12
N GLY A 41 -0.76 11.06 -6.32
CA GLY A 41 0.43 10.34 -6.74
C GLY A 41 0.23 8.89 -7.18
N VAL A 42 1.34 8.27 -7.56
CA VAL A 42 1.41 6.90 -8.11
C VAL A 42 2.55 6.09 -7.47
N LYS A 43 2.71 4.82 -7.87
CA LYS A 43 3.90 4.01 -7.57
C LYS A 43 5.19 4.84 -7.72
N ASN A 44 6.17 4.64 -6.83
CA ASN A 44 7.42 5.40 -6.73
C ASN A 44 7.29 6.88 -6.29
N THR A 45 6.11 7.32 -5.86
CA THR A 45 5.94 8.63 -5.22
C THR A 45 5.62 8.46 -3.73
N LEU A 46 5.91 9.49 -2.94
CA LEU A 46 5.72 9.47 -1.49
C LEU A 46 4.35 10.00 -1.03
N TRP A 47 3.48 10.32 -1.99
CA TRP A 47 2.10 10.71 -1.78
C TRP A 47 1.24 9.51 -1.37
N GLU A 48 0.07 9.74 -0.77
CA GLU A 48 -0.82 8.67 -0.29
C GLU A 48 -1.17 7.66 -1.39
N GLY A 49 -1.32 8.08 -2.64
CA GLY A 49 -1.56 7.20 -3.77
C GLY A 49 -0.36 6.34 -4.18
N GLY A 50 0.85 6.64 -3.70
CA GLY A 50 2.03 5.80 -3.86
C GLY A 50 2.30 4.88 -2.66
N VAL A 51 1.99 5.33 -1.44
CA VAL A 51 2.37 4.62 -0.19
C VAL A 51 1.21 3.94 0.54
N ARG A 52 -0.04 4.36 0.30
CA ARG A 52 -1.22 3.76 0.92
C ARG A 52 -1.71 2.58 0.08
N GLY A 53 -1.71 1.39 0.66
CA GLY A 53 -2.24 0.17 0.05
C GLY A 53 -3.66 -0.18 0.49
N ALA A 54 -4.36 -0.94 -0.35
CA ALA A 54 -5.57 -1.64 0.08
C ALA A 54 -5.18 -2.90 0.87
N GLY A 55 -5.89 -3.19 1.95
CA GLY A 55 -5.65 -4.40 2.73
C GLY A 55 -6.87 -4.85 3.54
N PHE A 56 -6.91 -6.15 3.85
CA PHE A 56 -7.88 -6.72 4.78
C PHE A 56 -7.29 -7.90 5.54
N ILE A 57 -7.88 -8.19 6.70
CA ILE A 57 -7.63 -9.41 7.48
C ILE A 57 -8.97 -10.12 7.67
N TRP A 58 -9.01 -11.41 7.37
CA TRP A 58 -10.17 -12.26 7.57
C TRP A 58 -9.75 -13.53 8.32
N SER A 59 -10.54 -13.94 9.30
CA SER A 59 -10.41 -15.24 9.97
C SER A 59 -11.65 -15.53 10.80
N PRO A 60 -12.12 -16.79 10.89
CA PRO A 60 -13.15 -17.21 11.83
C PRO A 60 -12.69 -17.09 13.30
N LEU A 61 -11.38 -16.91 13.55
CA LEU A 61 -10.81 -16.72 14.88
C LEU A 61 -10.97 -15.28 15.41
N LEU A 62 -11.37 -14.33 14.56
CA LEU A 62 -11.56 -12.93 14.97
C LEU A 62 -12.89 -12.75 15.70
N ARG A 63 -12.87 -12.04 16.83
CA ARG A 63 -14.09 -11.78 17.63
C ARG A 63 -14.90 -10.57 17.15
N ASN A 64 -14.22 -9.53 16.68
CA ASN A 64 -14.84 -8.29 16.24
C ASN A 64 -14.79 -8.22 14.70
N VAL A 65 -15.62 -8.99 14.02
CA VAL A 65 -15.58 -9.11 12.55
C VAL A 65 -16.36 -8.00 11.86
N SER A 66 -16.26 -7.95 10.53
CA SER A 66 -17.09 -7.07 9.69
C SER A 66 -16.99 -5.61 10.12
N ARG A 67 -15.76 -5.04 10.11
CA ARG A 67 -15.48 -3.65 10.48
C ARG A 67 -14.38 -3.05 9.60
N VAL A 68 -14.37 -1.73 9.47
CA VAL A 68 -13.25 -0.98 8.89
C VAL A 68 -12.40 -0.42 10.02
N SER A 69 -11.08 -0.49 9.87
CA SER A 69 -10.12 0.19 10.75
C SER A 69 -9.46 1.32 9.97
N HIS A 70 -9.46 2.52 10.54
CA HIS A 70 -8.73 3.69 10.02
C HIS A 70 -7.39 3.89 10.72
N GLN A 71 -7.02 2.97 11.62
CA GLN A 71 -5.73 3.02 12.29
C GLN A 71 -4.60 2.79 11.29
N MET A 72 -3.47 3.45 11.52
CA MET A 72 -2.24 3.18 10.81
C MET A 72 -1.83 1.72 10.99
N VAL A 73 -1.70 0.99 9.89
CA VAL A 73 -1.22 -0.39 9.88
C VAL A 73 0.08 -0.45 9.12
N GLN A 74 1.13 -0.85 9.84
CA GLN A 74 2.36 -1.35 9.25
C GLN A 74 2.42 -2.84 9.57
N VAL A 75 2.89 -3.68 8.63
CA VAL A 75 3.10 -5.10 8.92
C VAL A 75 4.28 -5.20 9.88
N VAL A 76 3.99 -5.36 11.17
CA VAL A 76 5.00 -5.56 12.21
C VAL A 76 4.96 -7.02 12.64
N TRP A 77 5.81 -7.83 12.02
CA TRP A 77 5.82 -9.30 12.19
C TRP A 77 5.94 -9.73 13.65
N HIS A 78 6.73 -8.99 14.45
CA HIS A 78 6.91 -9.30 15.86
C HIS A 78 5.61 -9.14 16.67
N GLU A 79 4.86 -8.07 16.47
CA GLU A 79 3.57 -7.84 17.13
C GLU A 79 2.49 -8.80 16.62
N LEU A 80 2.54 -9.20 15.34
CA LEU A 80 1.66 -10.23 14.81
C LEU A 80 1.94 -11.61 15.43
N ASP A 81 3.21 -11.97 15.62
CA ASP A 81 3.63 -13.24 16.23
C ASP A 81 3.33 -13.27 17.74
N SER A 82 3.69 -12.20 18.46
CA SER A 82 3.52 -12.11 19.91
C SER A 82 2.10 -11.75 20.38
N GLY A 83 1.26 -11.22 19.49
CA GLY A 83 -0.03 -10.63 19.84
C GLY A 83 0.07 -9.35 20.67
N ALA A 84 1.27 -8.75 20.77
CA ALA A 84 1.50 -7.54 21.55
C ALA A 84 0.85 -6.32 20.88
N PRO A 85 0.29 -5.37 21.66
CA PRO A 85 -0.20 -4.12 21.10
C PRO A 85 0.98 -3.30 20.55
N THR A 86 0.86 -2.84 19.30
CA THR A 86 1.82 -1.86 18.78
C THR A 86 1.48 -0.46 19.29
N ARG A 87 2.50 0.30 19.68
CA ARG A 87 2.42 1.74 19.96
C ARG A 87 3.01 2.58 18.83
N ARG A 88 3.31 1.95 17.70
CA ARG A 88 3.90 2.64 16.56
C ARG A 88 2.87 3.59 15.98
N ILE A 89 3.18 4.87 16.06
CA ILE A 89 2.45 5.95 15.40
C ILE A 89 3.29 6.61 14.29
N GLU A 90 4.50 6.10 14.06
CA GLU A 90 5.46 6.68 13.13
C GLU A 90 5.78 5.71 11.99
N ILE A 91 5.74 6.22 10.76
CA ILE A 91 6.20 5.52 9.55
C ILE A 91 7.15 6.46 8.80
N LEU A 92 8.42 6.07 8.71
CA LEU A 92 9.33 6.62 7.72
C LEU A 92 9.02 5.94 6.39
N HIS A 93 8.51 6.69 5.42
CA HIS A 93 8.18 6.14 4.10
C HIS A 93 9.44 5.94 3.27
N ASN A 94 10.27 6.98 3.16
CA ASN A 94 11.57 6.91 2.51
C ASN A 94 12.45 8.12 2.87
N ILE A 95 13.76 7.96 2.73
CA ILE A 95 14.74 9.04 2.57
C ILE A 95 15.62 8.65 1.38
N ASP A 96 15.46 9.35 0.28
CA ASP A 96 16.18 9.11 -0.96
C ASP A 96 17.13 10.27 -1.23
N ASP A 97 18.43 10.01 -1.09
CA ASP A 97 19.51 10.98 -1.33
C ASP A 97 19.82 11.18 -2.82
N ILE A 98 19.39 10.26 -3.69
CA ILE A 98 19.56 10.33 -5.14
C ILE A 98 18.52 11.28 -5.76
N TRP A 99 17.26 11.09 -5.40
CA TRP A 99 16.14 11.94 -5.85
C TRP A 99 15.92 13.16 -4.94
N GLY A 100 16.56 13.20 -3.78
CA GLY A 100 16.40 14.27 -2.80
C GLY A 100 14.99 14.31 -2.20
N SER A 101 14.31 13.17 -2.13
CA SER A 101 12.93 13.07 -1.65
C SER A 101 12.84 12.33 -0.33
N ALA A 102 11.91 12.72 0.53
CA ALA A 102 11.69 12.09 1.81
C ALA A 102 10.25 12.31 2.30
N ALA A 103 9.74 11.34 3.05
CA ALA A 103 8.44 11.48 3.70
C ALA A 103 8.37 10.70 5.01
N LEU A 104 7.64 11.28 5.97
CA LEU A 104 7.47 10.75 7.32
C LEU A 104 6.03 11.02 7.76
N THR A 105 5.36 10.01 8.30
CA THR A 105 4.07 10.18 8.99
C THR A 105 4.25 9.94 10.48
N VAL A 106 3.73 10.85 11.31
CA VAL A 106 3.69 10.76 12.78
C VAL A 106 2.27 11.07 13.25
N GLY A 107 1.57 10.05 13.76
CA GLY A 107 0.13 10.12 14.03
C GLY A 107 -0.61 10.42 12.74
N ASN A 108 -1.34 11.55 12.72
CA ASN A 108 -2.10 11.99 11.55
C ASN A 108 -1.29 12.92 10.64
N TRP A 109 -0.12 13.37 11.07
CA TRP A 109 0.65 14.36 10.34
C TRP A 109 1.62 13.69 9.38
N LYS A 110 1.59 14.09 8.11
CA LYS A 110 2.50 13.64 7.09
C LYS A 110 3.34 14.79 6.57
N LEU A 111 4.66 14.62 6.62
CA LEU A 111 5.66 15.47 6.02
C LEU A 111 6.07 14.89 4.65
N VAL A 112 6.12 15.73 3.63
CA VAL A 112 6.70 15.40 2.31
C VAL A 112 7.71 16.47 1.92
N LYS A 113 8.92 16.06 1.51
CA LYS A 113 9.99 16.96 1.05
C LYS A 113 10.63 16.37 -0.20
N GLY A 114 10.89 17.20 -1.20
CA GLY A 114 11.41 16.76 -2.49
C GLY A 114 10.44 15.88 -3.28
N SER A 115 10.85 15.45 -4.47
CA SER A 115 9.98 14.68 -5.37
C SER A 115 10.80 13.76 -6.26
N HIS A 116 10.22 12.63 -6.64
CA HIS A 116 10.70 11.82 -7.75
C HIS A 116 10.26 12.42 -9.08
N TYR A 117 10.98 12.10 -10.17
CA TYR A 117 10.59 12.45 -11.54
C TYR A 117 10.21 13.93 -11.76
N ASN A 118 10.85 14.84 -11.01
CA ASN A 118 10.57 16.28 -11.07
C ASN A 118 9.07 16.63 -10.99
N ARG A 119 8.32 15.96 -10.11
CA ARG A 119 6.87 16.13 -9.85
C ARG A 119 5.94 15.67 -10.97
N THR A 120 6.45 15.01 -12.01
CA THR A 120 5.61 14.50 -13.13
C THR A 120 4.46 13.62 -12.63
N TRP A 121 4.69 12.91 -11.53
CA TRP A 121 3.78 11.93 -10.96
C TRP A 121 3.13 12.37 -9.63
N ASP A 122 3.14 13.66 -9.33
CA ASP A 122 2.61 14.23 -8.06
C ASP A 122 1.13 14.64 -8.14
N GLY A 123 0.43 14.29 -9.21
CA GLY A 123 -0.94 14.74 -9.48
C GLY A 123 -2.02 13.87 -8.84
N TRP A 124 -3.28 14.17 -9.20
CA TRP A 124 -4.44 13.34 -8.87
C TRP A 124 -5.01 12.75 -10.15
N TYR A 125 -4.89 11.44 -10.28
CA TYR A 125 -5.12 10.73 -11.54
C TYR A 125 -6.49 10.06 -11.55
N GLY A 126 -7.50 10.84 -11.92
CA GLY A 126 -8.90 10.41 -12.02
C GLY A 126 -9.34 10.12 -13.45
N PRO A 127 -10.61 9.75 -13.65
CA PRO A 127 -11.66 9.60 -12.64
C PRO A 127 -11.58 8.27 -11.89
N ALA A 128 -12.38 8.14 -10.83
CA ALA A 128 -12.45 6.97 -9.95
C ALA A 128 -12.98 5.66 -10.58
N GLY A 129 -13.35 5.69 -11.87
CA GLY A 129 -14.21 4.68 -12.49
C GLY A 129 -15.65 4.70 -11.94
N ILE A 130 -16.40 3.61 -12.13
CA ILE A 130 -17.76 3.46 -11.58
C ILE A 130 -17.65 3.16 -10.08
N ARG A 131 -17.77 4.20 -9.24
CA ARG A 131 -17.95 4.07 -7.78
C ARG A 131 -19.40 4.18 -7.34
N ASP A 132 -20.34 4.01 -8.25
CA ASP A 132 -21.75 3.95 -7.89
C ASP A 132 -22.01 2.73 -7.02
N GLU A 133 -22.43 2.98 -5.78
CA GLU A 133 -22.81 1.94 -4.82
C GLU A 133 -23.88 1.01 -5.41
N LYS A 134 -24.78 1.53 -6.23
CA LYS A 134 -25.84 0.76 -6.89
C LYS A 134 -25.33 -0.14 -8.01
N ALA A 135 -24.14 0.15 -8.56
CA ALA A 135 -23.53 -0.70 -9.59
C ALA A 135 -22.85 -1.94 -8.99
N TYR A 136 -22.66 -2.00 -7.67
CA TYR A 136 -22.01 -3.13 -7.01
C TYR A 136 -23.01 -4.26 -6.74
N SER A 137 -22.86 -5.39 -7.44
CA SER A 137 -23.76 -6.54 -7.28
C SER A 137 -23.42 -7.37 -6.05
N LEU A 138 -24.21 -7.21 -4.99
CA LEU A 138 -24.10 -8.03 -3.78
C LEU A 138 -24.45 -9.51 -4.04
N GLU A 139 -25.34 -9.77 -4.99
CA GLU A 139 -25.65 -11.13 -5.45
C GLU A 139 -24.44 -11.79 -6.11
N ALA A 140 -23.68 -11.05 -6.93
CA ALA A 140 -22.46 -11.58 -7.53
C ALA A 140 -21.38 -11.91 -6.47
N VAL A 141 -21.29 -11.10 -5.41
CA VAL A 141 -20.42 -11.39 -4.27
C VAL A 141 -20.83 -12.68 -3.58
N ALA A 142 -22.11 -12.83 -3.22
CA ALA A 142 -22.64 -14.02 -2.57
C ALA A 142 -22.49 -15.29 -3.44
N ASN A 143 -22.66 -15.17 -4.75
CA ASN A 143 -22.54 -16.29 -5.69
C ASN A 143 -21.11 -16.61 -6.11
N SER A 144 -20.12 -15.79 -5.75
CA SER A 144 -18.70 -16.07 -6.01
C SER A 144 -18.25 -17.37 -5.31
N SER A 145 -17.13 -17.94 -5.75
CA SER A 145 -16.56 -19.15 -5.12
C SER A 145 -16.29 -18.95 -3.62
N ALA A 146 -15.76 -17.79 -3.23
CA ALA A 146 -15.59 -17.44 -1.82
C ALA A 146 -16.93 -17.15 -1.13
N GLY A 147 -17.84 -16.42 -1.79
CA GLY A 147 -19.14 -16.05 -1.21
C GLY A 147 -19.99 -17.24 -0.83
N ARG A 148 -20.05 -18.28 -1.68
CA ARG A 148 -20.82 -19.50 -1.41
C ARG A 148 -20.36 -20.22 -0.15
N VAL A 149 -19.04 -20.32 0.04
CA VAL A 149 -18.44 -20.87 1.27
C VAL A 149 -18.80 -20.02 2.48
N MET A 150 -18.74 -18.69 2.36
CA MET A 150 -19.12 -17.80 3.45
C MET A 150 -20.60 -17.90 3.80
N VAL A 151 -21.48 -18.14 2.83
CA VAL A 151 -22.92 -18.38 3.07
C VAL A 151 -23.14 -19.72 3.78
N GLU A 152 -22.47 -20.78 3.31
CA GLU A 152 -22.56 -22.12 3.92
C GLU A 152 -22.13 -22.11 5.39
N LEU A 153 -21.10 -21.33 5.71
CA LEU A 153 -20.56 -21.19 7.06
C LEU A 153 -21.27 -20.13 7.93
N ASP A 154 -22.31 -19.46 7.41
CA ASP A 154 -22.98 -18.33 8.08
C ASP A 154 -22.02 -17.18 8.48
N LEU A 155 -20.99 -16.97 7.66
CA LEU A 155 -19.95 -15.93 7.85
C LEU A 155 -20.11 -14.75 6.89
N LEU A 156 -20.98 -14.83 5.89
CA LEU A 156 -21.23 -13.71 4.98
C LEU A 156 -22.07 -12.63 5.69
N PRO A 157 -21.61 -11.36 5.77
CA PRO A 157 -22.39 -10.30 6.40
C PRO A 157 -23.69 -10.01 5.64
N SER A 158 -24.65 -9.40 6.31
CA SER A 158 -25.89 -8.94 5.68
C SER A 158 -25.61 -7.94 4.56
N HIS A 159 -26.51 -7.84 3.58
CA HIS A 159 -26.43 -6.88 2.49
C HIS A 159 -26.24 -5.43 3.01
N GLU A 160 -26.98 -5.06 4.06
CA GLU A 160 -26.85 -3.75 4.71
C GLU A 160 -25.45 -3.55 5.30
N ARG A 161 -24.90 -4.56 6.00
CA ARG A 161 -23.57 -4.45 6.58
C ARG A 161 -22.49 -4.38 5.52
N ILE A 162 -22.59 -5.16 4.43
CA ILE A 162 -21.64 -5.07 3.31
C ILE A 162 -21.65 -3.66 2.73
N THR A 163 -22.84 -3.10 2.47
CA THR A 163 -22.99 -1.74 1.97
C THR A 163 -22.38 -0.71 2.93
N GLN A 164 -22.63 -0.84 4.24
CA GLN A 164 -22.06 0.05 5.25
C GLN A 164 -20.53 -0.04 5.27
N LEU A 165 -19.96 -1.24 5.24
CA LEU A 165 -18.51 -1.45 5.19
C LEU A 165 -17.87 -0.82 3.96
N ARG A 166 -18.55 -0.88 2.81
CA ARG A 166 -18.08 -0.22 1.59
C ARG A 166 -18.06 1.30 1.73
N ARG A 167 -19.08 1.90 2.37
CA ARG A 167 -19.10 3.35 2.65
C ARG A 167 -17.99 3.73 3.63
N GLU A 168 -17.86 3.00 4.75
CA GLU A 168 -16.82 3.22 5.76
C GLU A 168 -15.40 3.07 5.16
N GLY A 169 -15.19 2.11 4.27
CA GLY A 169 -13.89 1.87 3.63
C GLY A 169 -13.60 2.76 2.41
N THR A 170 -14.58 3.51 1.92
CA THR A 170 -14.38 4.41 0.78
C THR A 170 -13.70 5.69 1.25
N VAL A 171 -12.50 5.96 0.73
CA VAL A 171 -11.83 7.25 0.94
C VAL A 171 -12.65 8.35 0.26
N SER A 172 -13.13 9.30 1.07
CA SER A 172 -13.79 10.51 0.62
C SER A 172 -12.88 11.70 0.90
N CYS A 173 -12.61 12.47 -0.12
CA CYS A 173 -11.92 13.74 0.01
C CYS A 173 -12.94 14.82 -0.35
N GLY A 174 -13.08 15.83 0.52
CA GLY A 174 -14.14 16.85 0.43
C GLY A 174 -14.28 17.46 -0.97
N ALA A 175 -15.46 18.00 -1.28
CA ALA A 175 -15.79 18.51 -2.61
C ALA A 175 -14.91 19.72 -3.00
N GLY A 176 -13.77 19.48 -3.64
CA GLY A 176 -13.04 20.39 -4.55
C GLY A 176 -12.61 21.77 -4.02
N ALA A 177 -12.95 22.16 -2.79
CA ALA A 177 -12.61 23.45 -2.20
C ALA A 177 -11.13 23.54 -1.74
N HIS A 178 -10.33 22.50 -2.03
CA HIS A 178 -9.16 22.15 -1.22
C HIS A 178 -7.80 22.32 -1.91
N MET A 179 -7.68 22.95 -3.08
CA MET A 179 -6.37 23.32 -3.63
C MET A 179 -5.94 24.75 -3.25
N ALA A 180 -6.46 25.29 -2.13
CA ALA A 180 -6.21 26.68 -1.74
C ALA A 180 -4.72 26.95 -1.46
N ASN A 181 -4.03 25.96 -0.87
CA ASN A 181 -2.60 26.01 -0.55
C ASN A 181 -1.89 24.82 -1.25
N GLU A 182 -1.52 24.99 -2.51
CA GLU A 182 -0.79 23.96 -3.25
C GLU A 182 0.60 23.72 -2.63
N CYS A 183 0.98 22.45 -2.50
CA CYS A 183 2.33 22.07 -2.12
C CYS A 183 3.23 21.89 -3.34
N ASN A 184 4.35 22.62 -3.36
CA ASN A 184 5.52 22.32 -4.20
C ASN A 184 6.66 21.77 -3.33
N PRO A 185 6.84 20.43 -3.27
CA PRO A 185 7.82 19.82 -2.37
C PRO A 185 9.28 20.06 -2.80
N LEU A 186 9.51 20.58 -4.02
CA LEU A 186 10.84 20.97 -4.51
C LEU A 186 11.27 22.36 -3.99
N GLU A 187 10.33 23.21 -3.59
CA GLU A 187 10.61 24.55 -3.04
C GLU A 187 10.67 24.54 -1.51
N GLY A 188 9.85 23.72 -0.87
CA GLY A 188 9.78 23.62 0.59
C GLY A 188 9.15 22.31 1.03
N ALA A 189 9.32 21.96 2.30
CA ALA A 189 8.64 20.80 2.86
C ALA A 189 7.15 21.10 3.05
N CYS A 190 6.31 20.10 2.82
CA CYS A 190 4.86 20.19 2.93
C CYS A 190 4.35 19.35 4.09
N LEU A 191 3.24 19.79 4.67
CA LEU A 191 2.63 19.16 5.84
C LEU A 191 1.14 18.96 5.60
N PHE A 192 0.65 17.76 5.89
CA PHE A 192 -0.75 17.38 5.73
C PHE A 192 -1.26 16.67 6.99
N ASP A 193 -2.51 16.89 7.35
CA ASP A 193 -3.25 16.03 8.27
C ASP A 193 -3.97 14.96 7.44
N VAL A 194 -3.40 13.76 7.32
CA VAL A 194 -3.94 12.70 6.45
C VAL A 194 -5.17 12.00 7.01
N GLU A 195 -5.56 12.27 8.27
CA GLU A 195 -6.83 11.78 8.80
C GLU A 195 -7.99 12.64 8.28
N SER A 196 -7.84 13.97 8.31
CA SER A 196 -8.86 14.92 7.84
C SER A 196 -8.76 15.24 6.34
N ASP A 197 -7.55 15.19 5.77
CA ASP A 197 -7.22 15.41 4.36
C ASP A 197 -6.41 14.24 3.79
N PRO A 198 -7.03 13.05 3.62
CA PRO A 198 -6.36 11.86 3.09
C PRO A 198 -5.91 12.01 1.63
N CYS A 199 -6.32 13.08 0.94
CA CYS A 199 -5.92 13.36 -0.43
C CYS A 199 -4.77 14.35 -0.55
N GLU A 200 -4.26 14.87 0.57
CA GLU A 200 -3.12 15.79 0.59
C GLU A 200 -3.36 17.05 -0.26
N TYR A 201 -4.59 17.58 -0.19
CA TYR A 201 -5.00 18.73 -0.98
C TYR A 201 -4.49 20.06 -0.39
N ASN A 202 -4.51 20.20 0.93
CA ASN A 202 -4.20 21.45 1.62
C ASN A 202 -2.84 21.36 2.32
N ASN A 203 -1.85 22.10 1.83
CA ASN A 203 -0.58 22.24 2.52
C ASN A 203 -0.74 23.13 3.77
N LEU A 204 -0.41 22.58 4.95
CA LEU A 204 -0.50 23.24 6.25
C LEU A 204 0.87 23.69 6.78
N ALA A 205 1.93 23.60 5.98
CA ALA A 205 3.30 23.90 6.41
C ALA A 205 3.46 25.31 7.03
N ASP A 206 2.82 26.33 6.45
CA ASP A 206 2.90 27.72 6.93
C ASP A 206 2.02 27.98 8.15
N GLU A 207 0.93 27.22 8.30
CA GLU A 207 -0.04 27.36 9.39
C GLU A 207 0.38 26.59 10.65
N GLN A 208 1.07 25.45 10.45
CA GLN A 208 1.44 24.49 11.49
C GLN A 208 2.96 24.40 11.65
N LEU A 209 3.61 25.56 11.79
CA LEU A 209 5.07 25.68 11.80
C LEU A 209 5.76 24.82 12.88
N HIS A 210 5.17 24.73 14.08
CA HIS A 210 5.72 23.89 15.16
C HIS A 210 5.72 22.40 14.78
N THR A 211 4.57 21.90 14.30
CA THR A 211 4.44 20.51 13.83
C THR A 211 5.38 20.22 12.66
N LEU A 212 5.51 21.15 11.72
CA LEU A 212 6.44 21.03 10.60
C LEU A 212 7.90 20.89 11.10
N GLN A 213 8.31 21.75 12.04
CA GLN A 213 9.66 21.72 12.62
C GLN A 213 9.93 20.42 13.39
N ASP A 214 8.96 19.93 14.16
CA ASP A 214 9.07 18.67 14.90
C ASP A 214 9.25 17.48 13.95
N LEU A 215 8.46 17.41 12.87
CA LEU A 215 8.58 16.32 11.88
C LEU A 215 9.87 16.44 11.07
N LEU A 216 10.34 17.65 10.75
CA LEU A 216 11.63 17.86 10.09
C LEU A 216 12.80 17.43 10.97
N ALA A 217 12.77 17.75 12.27
CA ALA A 217 13.76 17.30 13.23
C ALA A 217 13.74 15.76 13.35
N ARG A 218 12.55 15.17 13.43
CA ARG A 218 12.40 13.71 13.49
C ARG A 218 12.92 13.02 12.22
N LEU A 219 12.68 13.62 11.05
CA LEU A 219 13.22 13.14 9.78
C LEU A 219 14.76 13.23 9.75
N ALA A 220 15.33 14.31 10.30
CA ALA A 220 16.78 14.48 10.43
C ALA A 220 17.41 13.43 11.36
N ASP A 221 16.73 13.06 12.46
CA ASP A 221 17.17 11.99 13.35
C ASP A 221 17.26 10.65 12.60
N TYR A 222 16.23 10.29 11.82
CA TYR A 222 16.29 9.09 10.97
C TYR A 222 17.44 9.16 9.97
N ASN A 223 17.60 10.30 9.29
CA ASN A 223 18.66 10.50 8.31
C ASN A 223 20.06 10.39 8.93
N SER A 224 20.23 10.76 10.21
CA SER A 224 21.52 10.65 10.91
C SER A 224 22.00 9.20 11.09
N THR A 225 21.08 8.24 10.98
CA THR A 225 21.36 6.81 11.07
C THR A 225 21.38 6.12 9.71
N ALA A 226 21.14 6.85 8.62
CA ALA A 226 21.10 6.30 7.28
C ALA A 226 22.48 5.77 6.86
N VAL A 227 22.46 4.61 6.21
CA VAL A 227 23.65 4.02 5.57
C VAL A 227 23.52 4.16 4.06
N PRO A 228 24.62 4.38 3.32
CA PRO A 228 24.56 4.49 1.88
C PRO A 228 23.92 3.25 1.23
N PRO A 229 23.14 3.40 0.15
CA PRO A 229 22.61 2.27 -0.60
C PRO A 229 23.74 1.34 -1.06
N THR A 230 23.65 0.06 -0.74
CA THR A 230 24.62 -0.96 -1.16
C THR A 230 24.26 -1.55 -2.52
N ASN A 231 23.77 -0.71 -3.44
CA ASN A 231 23.42 -1.13 -4.78
C ASN A 231 24.69 -1.59 -5.51
N LEU A 232 24.73 -2.87 -5.85
CA LEU A 232 25.77 -3.43 -6.72
C LEU A 232 25.30 -3.36 -8.17
N GLN A 233 26.23 -3.52 -9.10
CA GLN A 233 25.85 -3.76 -10.49
C GLN A 233 25.05 -5.07 -10.58
N ASP A 234 24.09 -5.12 -11.49
CA ASP A 234 23.37 -6.34 -11.82
C ASP A 234 24.38 -7.44 -12.15
N ASP A 235 24.31 -8.55 -11.42
CA ASP A 235 25.12 -9.72 -11.71
C ASP A 235 24.39 -10.56 -12.75
N LEU A 236 25.01 -10.72 -13.92
CA LEU A 236 24.45 -11.50 -15.02
C LEU A 236 24.14 -12.95 -14.62
N ARG A 237 24.81 -13.49 -13.58
CA ARG A 237 24.50 -14.82 -13.04
C ARG A 237 23.12 -14.90 -12.40
N GLY A 238 22.54 -13.78 -11.97
CA GLY A 238 21.17 -13.75 -11.43
C GLY A 238 20.08 -13.77 -12.50
N ALA A 239 20.44 -13.77 -13.79
CA ALA A 239 19.46 -13.76 -14.88
C ALA A 239 18.62 -15.05 -14.85
N PRO A 240 17.27 -14.97 -14.81
CA PRO A 240 16.41 -16.16 -14.74
C PRO A 240 16.64 -17.17 -15.87
N GLU A 241 17.12 -16.73 -17.04
CA GLU A 241 17.49 -17.61 -18.16
C GLU A 241 18.58 -18.63 -17.82
N LEU A 242 19.40 -18.35 -16.80
CA LEU A 242 20.40 -19.29 -16.28
C LEU A 242 19.80 -20.27 -15.25
N TRP A 243 18.58 -20.01 -14.76
CA TRP A 243 17.91 -20.76 -13.69
C TRP A 243 16.55 -21.31 -14.13
N ASN A 244 16.48 -21.87 -15.33
CA ASN A 244 15.25 -22.44 -15.89
C ASN A 244 14.05 -21.46 -15.88
N TYR A 245 14.33 -20.18 -16.12
CA TYR A 245 13.36 -19.08 -16.09
C TYR A 245 12.68 -18.87 -14.74
N THR A 246 13.33 -19.30 -13.65
CA THR A 246 12.88 -19.06 -12.28
C THR A 246 13.75 -17.98 -11.61
N TRP A 247 13.17 -17.27 -10.65
CA TRP A 247 13.94 -16.37 -9.79
C TRP A 247 14.69 -17.20 -8.75
N HIS A 248 16.01 -17.08 -8.76
CA HIS A 248 16.89 -17.78 -7.84
C HIS A 248 17.58 -16.77 -6.91
N ASN A 249 17.88 -17.17 -5.67
CA ASN A 249 18.55 -16.29 -4.72
C ASN A 249 19.98 -16.01 -5.19
N PHE A 250 20.34 -14.72 -5.20
CA PHE A 250 21.64 -14.31 -5.68
C PHE A 250 22.78 -14.85 -4.79
N GLY A 251 23.66 -15.68 -5.37
CA GLY A 251 24.90 -16.13 -4.73
C GLY A 251 24.77 -17.33 -3.80
N ASP A 252 23.58 -17.92 -3.65
CA ASP A 252 23.39 -19.18 -2.90
C ASP A 252 24.04 -20.36 -3.64
N GLU A 253 24.01 -20.33 -4.98
CA GLU A 253 24.60 -21.34 -5.86
C GLU A 253 25.63 -20.70 -6.81
N LEU A 254 26.77 -21.39 -6.99
CA LEU A 254 27.89 -20.88 -7.78
C LEU A 254 27.75 -21.13 -9.29
N GLU A 255 26.99 -22.16 -9.67
CA GLU A 255 26.83 -22.63 -11.05
C GLU A 255 25.33 -22.77 -11.36
N PRO A 256 24.87 -22.36 -12.56
CA PRO A 256 23.46 -22.44 -12.91
C PRO A 256 22.97 -23.87 -13.20
N GLU A 257 21.80 -24.23 -12.66
CA GLU A 257 21.08 -25.47 -13.02
C GLU A 257 20.24 -25.24 -14.28
N VAL A 258 20.88 -25.28 -15.46
CA VAL A 258 20.15 -25.41 -16.73
C VAL A 258 19.84 -26.90 -16.93
N LEU A 259 18.58 -27.29 -16.79
CA LEU A 259 18.16 -28.65 -17.14
C LEU A 259 18.50 -28.92 -18.61
N PRO A 260 19.15 -30.05 -18.94
CA PRO A 260 19.42 -30.41 -20.32
C PRO A 260 18.10 -30.45 -21.11
N ASN A 261 18.10 -29.85 -22.30
CA ASN A 261 16.98 -30.00 -23.23
C ASN A 261 16.80 -31.49 -23.52
N GLU A 262 15.66 -32.08 -23.16
CA GLU A 262 15.28 -33.46 -23.48
C GLU A 262 15.14 -33.72 -25.01
N ASN A 263 15.54 -32.77 -25.87
CA ASN A 263 15.48 -32.86 -27.33
C ASN A 263 16.86 -32.90 -28.01
N GLU A 264 17.95 -33.09 -27.27
CA GLU A 264 19.29 -33.38 -27.83
C GLU A 264 19.77 -34.78 -27.43
N GLU A 265 19.01 -35.82 -27.79
CA GLU A 265 19.60 -37.15 -28.02
C GLU A 265 19.30 -37.60 -29.47
N VAL A 266 20.38 -38.12 -30.07
CA VAL A 266 20.64 -38.49 -31.47
C VAL A 266 19.68 -39.55 -32.04
#